data_AF-A0A843FJI4-F1
#
_entry.id   AF-A0A843FJI4-F1
#
_cell.length_a   1.000
_cell.length_b   1.000
_cell.length_c   1.000
_cell.angle_alpha   90.00
_cell.angle_beta   90.00
_cell.angle_gamma   90.00
#
_symmetry.space_group_name_H-M   'P 1'
#
loop_
_entity.id
_entity.type
_entity.pdbx_description
1 polymer ?
#
loop_
_entity_poly.entity_id
_entity_poly.type
_entity_poly.pdbx_seq_one_letter_code
_entity_poly.pdbx_strand_id
1 'polypeptide(L)'
;MKHWIERIADELNEMDVEKHVIASGTSISGSIHIGNSCDVFIANAIGKALRELGNDAETIWIADDHDPLRKVPFPLPESYDQYLGMPYSMIPCPEGCCKNFVEHFEKPLFKVLDAYGIEITPKSGFEMYKDGSYLESIRISLEKHNEIKAIFDQYRREPLADHWLPYNPICEKCGRV
;
A
#
# COMPACT_ATOMS: atom_id res chain seq x y z
N MET A 1 5.44 -34.06 -2.90
CA MET A 1 5.81 -32.92 -2.04
C MET A 1 4.96 -31.76 -2.52
N LYS A 2 4.08 -31.21 -1.67
CA LYS A 2 3.25 -30.06 -2.05
C LYS A 2 4.13 -28.83 -2.27
N HIS A 3 3.83 -28.05 -3.30
CA HIS A 3 4.50 -26.77 -3.54
C HIS A 3 4.19 -25.79 -2.41
N TRP A 4 5.03 -24.77 -2.18
CA TRP A 4 4.83 -23.84 -1.05
C TRP A 4 3.49 -23.10 -1.12
N ILE A 5 3.03 -22.77 -2.32
CA ILE A 5 1.72 -22.13 -2.56
C ILE A 5 0.58 -23.05 -2.07
N GLU A 6 0.63 -24.33 -2.46
CA GLU A 6 -0.40 -25.31 -2.07
C GLU A 6 -0.44 -25.49 -0.56
N ARG A 7 0.73 -25.53 0.09
CA ARG A 7 0.82 -25.63 1.55
C ARG A 7 0.16 -24.45 2.25
N ILE A 8 0.44 -23.22 1.81
CA ILE A 8 -0.19 -22.02 2.38
C ILE A 8 -1.70 -22.02 2.12
N ALA A 9 -2.12 -22.41 0.91
CA ALA A 9 -3.54 -22.49 0.58
C ALA A 9 -4.27 -23.55 1.43
N ASP A 10 -3.65 -24.70 1.69
CA ASP A 10 -4.22 -25.72 2.60
C ASP A 10 -4.36 -25.17 4.03
N GLU A 11 -3.32 -24.53 4.56
CA GLU A 11 -3.34 -23.92 5.91
C GLU A 11 -4.43 -22.85 6.04
N LEU A 12 -4.58 -22.02 5.01
CA LEU A 12 -5.64 -20.99 4.97
C LEU A 12 -7.04 -21.62 4.80
N ASN A 13 -7.18 -22.70 4.05
CA ASN A 13 -8.45 -23.41 3.85
C ASN A 13 -8.98 -24.07 5.14
N GLU A 14 -8.14 -24.26 6.16
CA GLU A 14 -8.57 -24.73 7.48
C GLU A 14 -9.21 -23.61 8.33
N MET A 15 -9.09 -22.34 7.91
CA MET A 15 -9.68 -21.20 8.61
C MET A 15 -11.18 -21.10 8.32
N ASP A 16 -12.00 -21.00 9.36
CA ASP A 16 -13.44 -20.78 9.24
C ASP A 16 -13.75 -19.29 9.01
N VAL A 17 -13.63 -18.85 7.76
CA VAL A 17 -13.96 -17.49 7.32
C VAL A 17 -14.87 -17.51 6.10
N GLU A 18 -15.79 -16.56 6.02
CA GLU A 18 -16.71 -16.44 4.88
C GLU A 18 -15.96 -16.11 3.58
N LYS A 19 -14.90 -15.31 3.68
CA LYS A 19 -14.11 -14.84 2.54
C LYS A 19 -12.65 -14.62 2.93
N HIS A 20 -11.74 -15.11 2.11
CA HIS A 20 -10.32 -14.78 2.21
C HIS A 20 -10.01 -13.50 1.46
N VAL A 21 -9.33 -12.55 2.11
CA VAL A 21 -8.80 -11.34 1.46
C VAL A 21 -7.29 -11.39 1.51
N ILE A 22 -6.67 -11.54 0.35
CA ILE A 22 -5.22 -11.62 0.19
C ILE A 22 -4.75 -10.26 -0.29
N ALA A 23 -4.09 -9.51 0.60
CA ALA A 23 -3.62 -8.16 0.31
C ALA A 23 -2.15 -8.17 -0.07
N SER A 24 -1.82 -7.33 -1.06
CA SER A 24 -0.46 -6.87 -1.36
C SER A 24 -0.45 -5.35 -1.34
N GLY A 25 0.72 -4.73 -1.17
CA GLY A 25 0.82 -3.28 -1.07
C GLY A 25 2.06 -2.74 -1.77
N THR A 26 1.98 -1.52 -2.31
CA THR A 26 3.16 -0.86 -2.88
C THR A 26 3.08 0.67 -2.72
N SER A 27 4.15 1.25 -2.22
CA SER A 27 4.34 2.70 -2.21
C SER A 27 4.64 3.21 -3.61
N ILE A 28 3.85 4.18 -4.07
CA ILE A 28 3.92 4.72 -5.44
C ILE A 28 4.97 5.83 -5.48
N SER A 29 6.20 5.48 -5.12
CA SER A 29 7.31 6.43 -4.98
C SER A 29 8.08 6.69 -6.28
N GLY A 30 7.56 6.24 -7.43
CA GLY A 30 8.22 6.28 -8.73
C GLY A 30 7.93 5.03 -9.56
N SER A 31 8.77 4.74 -10.56
CA SER A 31 8.61 3.58 -11.42
C SER A 31 8.60 2.26 -10.65
N ILE A 32 7.52 1.51 -10.80
CA ILE A 32 7.35 0.20 -10.17
C ILE A 32 8.17 -0.83 -10.96
N HIS A 33 9.19 -1.39 -10.31
CA HIS A 33 10.02 -2.44 -10.90
C HIS A 33 9.64 -3.83 -10.36
N ILE A 34 10.12 -4.88 -11.02
CA ILE A 34 9.79 -6.28 -10.69
C ILE A 34 10.01 -6.63 -9.21
N GLY A 35 11.04 -6.06 -8.56
CA GLY A 35 11.29 -6.27 -7.14
C GLY A 35 10.17 -5.77 -6.21
N ASN A 36 9.42 -4.73 -6.60
CA ASN A 36 8.26 -4.24 -5.84
C ASN A 36 7.00 -5.06 -6.16
N SER A 37 6.95 -5.66 -7.36
CA SER A 37 5.80 -6.42 -7.83
C SER A 37 5.76 -7.88 -7.35
N CYS A 38 6.85 -8.39 -6.76
CA CYS A 38 6.91 -9.77 -6.22
C CYS A 38 5.73 -10.09 -5.30
N ASP A 39 5.34 -9.15 -4.46
CA ASP A 39 4.23 -9.33 -3.50
C ASP A 39 2.88 -9.54 -4.21
N VAL A 40 2.64 -8.82 -5.32
CA VAL A 40 1.43 -8.96 -6.14
C VAL A 40 1.34 -10.37 -6.74
N PHE A 41 2.46 -10.91 -7.23
CA PHE A 41 2.48 -12.26 -7.80
C PHE A 41 2.21 -13.33 -6.73
N ILE A 42 2.77 -13.16 -5.52
CA ILE A 42 2.53 -14.07 -4.39
C ILE A 42 1.06 -14.02 -3.97
N ALA A 43 0.51 -12.82 -3.79
CA ALA A 43 -0.88 -12.61 -3.41
C ALA A 43 -1.85 -13.23 -4.43
N ASN A 44 -1.59 -13.02 -5.73
CA ASN A 44 -2.38 -13.61 -6.81
C ASN A 44 -2.27 -15.14 -6.84
N ALA A 45 -1.06 -15.68 -6.65
CA ALA A 45 -0.84 -17.13 -6.66
C ALA A 45 -1.57 -17.84 -5.50
N ILE A 46 -1.50 -17.29 -4.29
CA ILE A 46 -2.23 -17.81 -3.13
C ILE A 46 -3.74 -17.66 -3.31
N GLY A 47 -4.21 -16.48 -3.74
CA GLY A 47 -5.63 -16.24 -3.99
C GLY A 47 -6.21 -17.19 -5.03
N LYS A 48 -5.47 -17.46 -6.11
CA LYS A 48 -5.86 -18.44 -7.13
C LYS A 48 -5.93 -19.86 -6.55
N ALA A 49 -4.93 -20.28 -5.79
CA ALA A 49 -4.92 -21.61 -5.18
C ALA A 49 -6.10 -21.81 -4.21
N LEU A 50 -6.47 -20.78 -3.43
CA LEU A 50 -7.65 -20.83 -2.56
C LEU A 50 -8.96 -20.96 -3.35
N ARG A 51 -9.09 -20.25 -4.47
CA ARG A 51 -10.25 -20.38 -5.38
C ARG A 51 -10.31 -21.76 -6.02
N GLU A 52 -9.18 -22.37 -6.38
CA GLU A 52 -9.10 -23.73 -6.91
C GLU A 52 -9.52 -24.79 -5.86
N LEU A 53 -9.35 -24.50 -4.57
CA LEU A 53 -9.86 -25.32 -3.46
C LEU A 53 -11.37 -25.09 -3.18
N GLY A 54 -12.00 -24.12 -3.85
CA GLY A 54 -13.43 -23.83 -3.72
C GLY A 54 -13.79 -22.73 -2.72
N ASN A 55 -12.82 -21.99 -2.19
CA ASN A 55 -13.08 -20.86 -1.28
C ASN A 55 -13.45 -19.58 -2.03
N ASP A 56 -14.24 -18.71 -1.39
CA ASP A 56 -14.35 -17.31 -1.81
C ASP A 56 -13.07 -16.57 -1.39
N ALA A 57 -12.31 -16.10 -2.38
CA ALA A 57 -11.05 -15.41 -2.16
C ALA A 57 -10.89 -14.22 -3.10
N GLU A 58 -10.65 -13.05 -2.53
CA GLU A 58 -10.35 -11.81 -3.23
C GLU A 58 -8.88 -11.44 -3.05
N THR A 59 -8.24 -11.06 -4.15
CA THR A 59 -6.87 -10.53 -4.12
C THR A 59 -6.95 -9.01 -4.29
N ILE A 60 -6.49 -8.27 -3.28
CA ILE A 60 -6.45 -6.81 -3.32
C ILE A 60 -5.00 -6.31 -3.42
N TRP A 61 -4.85 -5.16 -4.07
CA TRP A 61 -3.59 -4.43 -4.12
C TRP A 61 -3.82 -3.01 -3.63
N ILE A 62 -3.09 -2.62 -2.60
CA ILE A 62 -3.22 -1.31 -1.95
C ILE A 62 -2.08 -0.42 -2.41
N ALA A 63 -2.43 0.68 -3.06
CA ALA A 63 -1.49 1.76 -3.35
C ALA A 63 -1.29 2.59 -2.08
N ASP A 64 -0.07 2.64 -1.56
CA ASP A 64 0.31 3.60 -0.52
C ASP A 64 0.59 4.96 -1.18
N ASP A 65 -0.44 5.51 -1.81
CA ASP A 65 -0.40 6.73 -2.61
C ASP A 65 -0.60 8.02 -1.78
N HIS A 66 -0.78 7.87 -0.48
CA HIS A 66 -0.81 8.98 0.48
C HIS A 66 0.53 9.23 1.17
N ASP A 67 1.55 8.42 0.88
CA ASP A 67 2.90 8.61 1.41
C ASP A 67 3.56 9.88 0.84
N PRO A 68 4.35 10.61 1.64
CA PRO A 68 5.03 11.80 1.19
C PRO A 68 6.24 11.47 0.30
N LEU A 69 6.46 12.27 -0.75
CA LEU A 69 7.68 12.21 -1.55
C LEU A 69 8.90 12.57 -0.69
N ARG A 70 9.72 11.56 -0.36
CA ARG A 70 10.92 11.72 0.48
C ARG A 70 12.17 12.15 -0.31
N LYS A 71 12.24 11.77 -1.58
CA LYS A 71 13.33 12.08 -2.51
C LYS A 71 12.78 12.02 -3.94
N VAL A 72 13.36 12.78 -4.87
CA VAL A 72 13.01 12.68 -6.28
C VAL A 72 13.58 11.38 -6.86
N PRO A 73 12.74 10.45 -7.35
CA PRO A 73 13.20 9.21 -7.96
C PRO A 73 13.74 9.46 -9.38
N PHE A 74 14.80 8.76 -9.77
CA PHE A 74 15.17 8.67 -11.18
C PHE A 74 14.06 7.95 -11.97
N PRO A 75 13.68 8.38 -13.19
CA PRO A 75 14.31 9.40 -14.04
C PRO A 75 13.66 10.80 -13.96
N LEU A 76 12.94 11.13 -12.89
CA LEU A 76 12.25 12.43 -12.81
C LEU A 76 13.24 13.61 -12.76
N PRO A 77 12.86 14.76 -13.34
CA PRO A 77 13.71 15.95 -13.31
C PRO A 77 13.82 16.53 -11.90
N GLU A 78 14.95 17.17 -11.57
CA GLU A 78 15.20 17.83 -10.28
C GLU A 78 14.13 18.86 -9.91
N SER A 79 13.39 19.40 -10.90
CA SER A 79 12.25 20.30 -10.65
C SER A 79 11.15 19.67 -9.79
N TYR A 80 11.14 18.34 -9.62
CA TYR A 80 10.23 17.66 -8.69
C TYR A 80 10.59 17.85 -7.21
N ASP A 81 11.75 18.41 -6.88
CA ASP A 81 12.14 18.74 -5.49
C ASP A 81 11.13 19.69 -4.82
N GLN A 82 10.40 20.49 -5.60
CA GLN A 82 9.35 21.37 -5.08
C GLN A 82 8.21 20.59 -4.38
N TYR A 83 8.00 19.32 -4.75
CA TYR A 83 6.96 18.45 -4.22
C TYR A 83 7.44 17.58 -3.04
N LEU A 84 8.67 17.76 -2.55
CA LEU A 84 9.16 17.03 -1.38
C LEU A 84 8.25 17.27 -0.17
N GLY A 85 7.88 16.17 0.50
CA GLY A 85 6.94 16.15 1.62
C GLY A 85 5.47 16.12 1.22
N MET A 86 5.12 16.28 -0.06
CA MET A 86 3.73 16.17 -0.52
C MET A 86 3.33 14.70 -0.76
N PRO A 87 2.08 14.30 -0.43
CA PRO A 87 1.56 12.97 -0.76
C PRO A 87 1.58 12.69 -2.26
N TYR A 88 1.91 11.46 -2.68
CA TYR A 88 1.97 11.10 -4.10
C TYR A 88 0.68 11.42 -4.87
N SER A 89 -0.48 11.20 -4.26
CA SER A 89 -1.79 11.47 -4.86
C SER A 89 -2.03 12.95 -5.21
N MET A 90 -1.28 13.86 -4.59
CA MET A 90 -1.36 15.31 -4.78
C MET A 90 -0.29 15.87 -5.74
N ILE A 91 0.66 15.05 -6.20
CA ILE A 91 1.74 15.47 -7.09
C ILE A 91 1.27 15.37 -8.55
N PRO A 92 1.54 16.37 -9.40
CA PRO A 92 1.15 16.32 -10.80
C PRO A 92 1.86 15.20 -11.57
N CYS A 93 1.27 14.79 -12.70
CA CYS A 93 1.88 13.83 -13.59
C CYS A 93 3.19 14.38 -14.21
N PRO A 94 4.31 13.62 -14.18
CA PRO A 94 5.57 13.95 -14.85
C PRO A 94 5.45 14.38 -16.30
N GLU A 95 4.57 13.74 -17.05
CA GLU A 95 4.42 13.93 -18.50
C GLU A 95 3.11 14.64 -18.88
N GLY A 96 2.29 15.02 -17.89
CA GLY A 96 0.96 15.59 -18.14
C GLY A 96 -0.03 14.67 -18.86
N CYS A 97 0.25 13.36 -18.94
CA CYS A 97 -0.54 12.38 -19.70
C CYS A 97 -1.70 11.74 -18.91
N CYS A 98 -1.79 12.01 -17.61
CA CYS A 98 -2.76 11.43 -16.69
C CYS A 98 -3.00 12.35 -15.47
N LYS A 99 -3.91 11.96 -14.57
CA LYS A 99 -4.43 12.81 -13.50
C LYS A 99 -3.35 13.29 -12.55
N ASN A 100 -2.46 12.40 -12.12
CA ASN A 100 -1.44 12.70 -11.12
C ASN A 100 -0.24 11.74 -11.23
N PHE A 101 0.73 11.93 -10.35
CA PHE A 101 1.93 11.10 -10.20
C PHE A 101 1.61 9.62 -10.02
N VAL A 102 0.57 9.31 -9.24
CA VAL A 102 0.18 7.93 -8.92
C VAL A 102 -0.28 7.19 -10.16
N GLU A 103 -1.25 7.77 -10.88
CA GLU A 103 -1.78 7.17 -12.11
C GLU A 103 -0.69 6.98 -13.18
N HIS A 104 0.31 7.87 -13.21
CA HIS A 104 1.44 7.78 -14.14
C HIS A 104 2.24 6.49 -13.95
N PHE A 105 2.48 6.08 -12.71
CA PHE A 105 3.25 4.88 -12.38
C PHE A 105 2.41 3.61 -12.27
N GLU A 106 1.11 3.73 -11.95
CA GLU A 106 0.19 2.59 -11.88
C GLU A 106 -0.20 2.05 -13.25
N LYS A 107 -0.40 2.92 -14.25
CA LYS A 107 -0.83 2.52 -15.59
C LYS A 107 0.07 1.45 -16.23
N PRO A 108 1.41 1.61 -16.25
CA PRO A 108 2.30 0.56 -16.74
C PRO A 108 2.18 -0.75 -15.96
N LEU A 109 2.04 -0.68 -14.63
CA LEU A 109 1.88 -1.87 -13.80
C LEU A 109 0.61 -2.64 -14.18
N PHE A 110 -0.56 -2.00 -14.18
CA PHE A 110 -1.81 -2.68 -14.50
C PHE A 110 -1.84 -3.24 -15.92
N LYS A 111 -1.24 -2.53 -16.88
CA LYS A 111 -1.08 -3.05 -18.25
C LYS A 111 -0.26 -4.34 -18.28
N VAL A 112 0.79 -4.42 -17.47
CA VAL A 112 1.59 -5.65 -17.36
C VAL A 112 0.80 -6.75 -16.68
N LEU A 113 0.15 -6.47 -15.55
CA LEU A 113 -0.63 -7.46 -14.81
C LEU A 113 -1.76 -8.06 -15.67
N ASP A 114 -2.48 -7.22 -16.42
CA ASP A 114 -3.50 -7.65 -17.38
C ASP A 114 -2.92 -8.56 -18.48
N ALA A 115 -1.76 -8.21 -19.04
CA ALA A 115 -1.08 -9.03 -20.05
C ALA A 115 -0.66 -10.43 -19.54
N TYR A 116 -0.47 -10.59 -18.23
CA TYR A 116 -0.18 -11.88 -17.58
C TYR A 116 -1.42 -12.57 -16.99
N GLY A 117 -2.62 -12.00 -17.16
CA GLY A 117 -3.86 -12.54 -16.60
C GLY A 117 -3.88 -12.54 -15.07
N ILE A 118 -3.25 -11.55 -14.45
CA ILE A 118 -3.21 -11.39 -12.99
C ILE A 118 -4.40 -10.53 -12.57
N GLU A 119 -5.32 -11.15 -11.83
CA GLU A 119 -6.54 -10.51 -11.35
C GLU A 119 -6.32 -9.94 -9.96
N ILE A 120 -6.37 -8.61 -9.85
CA ILE A 120 -6.28 -7.89 -8.58
C ILE A 120 -7.29 -6.75 -8.53
N THR A 121 -7.82 -6.47 -7.34
CA THR A 121 -8.67 -5.32 -7.08
C THR A 121 -7.82 -4.17 -6.51
N PRO A 122 -7.56 -3.09 -7.26
CA PRO A 122 -6.78 -1.96 -6.75
C PRO A 122 -7.57 -1.15 -5.72
N LYS A 123 -6.87 -0.68 -4.68
CA LYS A 123 -7.37 0.21 -3.63
C LYS A 123 -6.39 1.36 -3.44
N SER A 124 -6.90 2.59 -3.39
CA SER A 124 -6.09 3.78 -3.12
C SER A 124 -6.10 4.09 -1.63
N GLY A 125 -4.93 4.17 -1.01
CA GLY A 125 -4.80 4.60 0.38
C GLY A 125 -5.36 6.01 0.58
N PHE A 126 -5.11 6.94 -0.34
CA PHE A 126 -5.62 8.29 -0.34
C PHE A 126 -7.15 8.34 -0.33
N GLU A 127 -7.82 7.59 -1.20
CA GLU A 127 -9.28 7.57 -1.19
C GLU A 127 -9.82 6.94 0.10
N MET A 128 -9.17 5.92 0.67
CA MET A 128 -9.55 5.33 1.96
C MET A 128 -9.37 6.29 3.16
N TYR A 129 -8.37 7.18 3.10
CA TYR A 129 -8.25 8.28 4.08
C TYR A 129 -9.36 9.32 3.88
N LYS A 130 -9.66 9.66 2.63
CA LYS A 130 -10.58 10.73 2.25
C LYS A 130 -12.06 10.37 2.43
N ASP A 131 -12.44 9.12 2.15
CA ASP A 131 -13.81 8.63 2.27
C ASP A 131 -14.18 8.20 3.70
N GLY A 132 -13.19 8.18 4.61
CA GLY A 132 -13.36 7.84 6.01
C GLY A 132 -13.26 6.34 6.31
N SER A 133 -12.87 5.50 5.36
CA SER A 133 -12.65 4.06 5.57
C SER A 133 -11.67 3.78 6.72
N TYR A 134 -10.70 4.66 6.95
CA TYR A 134 -9.74 4.56 8.05
C TYR A 134 -10.12 5.32 9.33
N LEU A 135 -11.25 6.03 9.36
CA LEU A 135 -11.58 6.93 10.47
C LEU A 135 -11.58 6.23 11.84
N GLU A 136 -12.21 5.05 11.91
CA GLU A 136 -12.29 4.30 13.16
C GLU A 136 -10.91 3.78 13.59
N SER A 137 -10.11 3.27 12.66
CA SER A 137 -8.74 2.83 12.92
C SER A 137 -7.85 3.98 13.40
N ILE A 138 -8.00 5.17 12.81
CA ILE A 138 -7.28 6.39 13.22
C ILE A 138 -7.72 6.81 14.64
N ARG A 139 -9.01 6.77 14.95
CA ARG A 139 -9.52 7.07 16.29
C ARG A 139 -8.91 6.12 17.32
N ILE A 140 -8.94 4.81 17.05
CA ILE A 140 -8.36 3.79 17.92
C ILE A 140 -6.86 4.03 18.10
N SER A 141 -6.11 4.33 17.02
CA SER A 141 -4.66 4.53 17.12
C SER A 141 -4.30 5.74 17.99
N LEU A 142 -5.08 6.83 17.93
CA LEU A 142 -4.89 8.00 18.77
C LEU A 142 -5.27 7.74 20.23
N GLU A 143 -6.36 7.02 20.49
CA GLU A 143 -6.76 6.63 21.85
C GLU A 143 -5.75 5.69 22.50
N LYS A 144 -5.15 4.81 21.69
CA LYS A 144 -4.20 3.78 22.11
C LYS A 144 -2.73 4.15 21.87
N HIS A 145 -2.42 5.43 21.65
CA HIS A 145 -1.06 5.86 21.30
C HIS A 145 0.00 5.41 22.31
N ASN A 146 -0.30 5.41 23.61
CA ASN A 146 0.63 4.95 24.66
C ASN A 146 0.94 3.45 24.52
N GLU A 147 -0.06 2.63 24.21
CA GLU A 147 0.10 1.19 24.00
C GLU A 147 0.92 0.92 22.73
N ILE A 148 0.62 1.63 21.64
CA ILE A 148 1.37 1.54 20.38
C ILE A 148 2.83 1.96 20.59
N LYS A 149 3.05 3.07 21.30
CA LYS A 149 4.39 3.57 21.66
C LYS A 149 5.16 2.50 22.44
N ALA A 150 4.54 1.89 23.45
CA ALA A 150 5.16 0.83 24.24
C ALA A 150 5.54 -0.39 23.41
N ILE A 151 4.70 -0.79 22.44
CA ILE A 151 5.01 -1.88 21.49
C ILE A 151 6.22 -1.49 20.63
N PHE A 152 6.25 -0.29 20.05
CA PHE A 152 7.38 0.17 19.24
C PHE A 152 8.69 0.27 20.03
N ASP A 153 8.63 0.75 21.27
CA ASP A 153 9.80 0.90 22.13
C ASP A 153 10.44 -0.46 22.50
N GLN A 154 9.73 -1.59 22.37
CA GLN A 154 10.31 -2.94 22.53
C GLN A 154 11.34 -3.29 21.45
N TYR A 155 11.23 -2.69 20.26
CA TYR A 155 12.07 -3.02 19.10
C TYR A 155 13.04 -1.89 18.73
N ARG A 156 12.96 -0.75 19.41
CA ARG A 156 13.80 0.42 19.14
C ARG A 156 15.01 0.47 20.07
N ARG A 157 16.14 0.95 19.55
CA ARG A 157 17.31 1.29 20.38
C ARG A 157 17.07 2.55 21.19
N GLU A 158 16.40 3.53 20.58
CA GLU A 158 16.06 4.81 21.20
C GLU A 158 14.53 4.90 21.30
N PRO A 159 13.98 5.15 22.50
CA PRO A 159 12.55 5.22 22.69
C PRO A 159 11.97 6.41 21.91
N LEU A 160 10.70 6.27 21.53
CA LEU A 160 9.93 7.38 20.97
C LEU A 160 9.78 8.51 22.00
N ALA A 161 9.70 9.73 21.49
CA ALA A 161 9.48 10.92 22.32
C ALA A 161 8.19 10.81 23.15
N ASP A 162 8.16 11.44 24.32
CA ASP A 162 7.00 11.39 25.22
C ASP A 162 5.73 11.98 24.59
N HIS A 163 5.89 12.96 23.70
CA HIS A 163 4.80 13.62 22.98
C HIS A 163 4.53 13.01 21.59
N TRP A 164 5.06 11.82 21.31
CA TRP A 164 4.86 11.15 20.03
C TRP A 164 3.42 10.68 19.86
N LEU A 165 2.88 10.86 18.65
CA LEU A 165 1.58 10.36 18.23
C LEU A 165 1.73 9.56 16.92
N PRO A 166 0.93 8.49 16.72
CA PRO A 166 0.94 7.67 15.51
C PRO A 166 0.20 8.35 14.35
N TYR A 167 0.47 9.62 14.09
CA TYR A 167 -0.22 10.43 13.10
C TYR A 167 0.71 11.53 12.56
N ASN A 168 0.67 11.76 11.25
CA ASN A 168 1.34 12.88 10.61
C ASN A 168 0.28 13.75 9.88
N PRO A 169 0.10 15.02 10.25
CA PRO A 169 -0.87 15.90 9.60
C PRO A 169 -0.37 16.40 8.25
N ILE A 170 -1.30 16.64 7.32
CA ILE A 170 -0.98 17.39 6.09
C ILE A 170 -1.31 18.86 6.32
N CYS A 171 -0.33 19.73 6.15
CA CYS A 171 -0.51 21.17 6.28
C CYS A 171 -1.38 21.74 5.15
N GLU A 172 -2.53 22.33 5.48
CA GLU A 172 -3.44 22.94 4.49
C GLU A 172 -2.81 24.08 3.69
N LYS A 173 -1.77 24.73 4.21
CA LYS A 173 -1.10 25.87 3.54
C LYS A 173 -0.10 25.44 2.47
N CYS A 174 0.64 24.36 2.72
CA CYS A 174 1.72 23.93 1.82
C CYS A 174 1.54 22.52 1.24
N GLY A 175 0.54 21.76 1.68
CA GLY A 175 0.25 20.42 1.20
C GLY A 175 1.27 19.35 1.59
N ARG A 176 2.14 19.65 2.58
CA ARG A 176 3.19 18.75 3.04
C ARG A 176 2.82 18.08 4.37
N VAL A 177 3.26 16.84 4.53
CA VAL A 177 3.23 16.06 5.78
C VAL A 177 4.22 16.64 6.79
#